data_AF-A0A8J9ZWF9-F1
#
_entry.id   AF-A0A8J9ZWF9-F1
#
_cell.length_a   1.000
_cell.length_b   1.000
_cell.length_c   1.000
_cell.angle_alpha   90.00
_cell.angle_beta   90.00
_cell.angle_gamma   90.00
#
_symmetry.space_group_name_H-M   'P 1'
#
loop_
_entity.id
_entity.type
_entity.pdbx_description
1 polymer ?
#
loop_
_entity_poly.entity_id
_entity_poly.type
_entity_poly.pdbx_seq_one_letter_code
_entity_poly.pdbx_strand_id
1 'polypeptide(L)'
;MCGIWALFGGGENVAEQCSCAQKIAHRGPDCFRLESVRHFDRCVLGFHRLCINDGEHGMQPMRIRKYPHLWLCCNGEIYNHKQLRDQFGFDCETECDCEIILHLYEKGGVQFAAEQLDGVFAFVLLDTNRRQVCFARDTFGVRPLFSLKEGNNVLAVCSEVKGLIGMIKKPQNGGAKPTIKAFPPGCYEVCDMSDGGRATPKEQGRFHAIGDMPKYNVMAKPSMTQNQDHLDMIRLLLEAAVQKRLMSERRVGCLLSGGLDSSLIAALLTKNAAKAGITYPIQTYSIGMEGSPDIAAARKVAKHIGSEHHEVTMTRREVLGAIDEIIYCLESYDILSVRASMGNYLLARYIKRETDSVVIYSGEGSDELTWGYINFKKLGGPRPVPGPRLHRLLPVPGPGAAQIAGRGGEVPPAGGVQRDGPAARGHSVAPEGRVQRRDVSSRQSATSVDPGFCAEQGYR
;
A
#
# COMPACT_ATOMS: atom_id res chain seq x y z
N MET A 1 -5.62 -5.73 11.61
CA MET A 1 -4.70 -4.72 11.01
C MET A 1 -4.77 -3.49 11.89
N CYS A 2 -3.76 -2.64 12.03
CA CYS A 2 -3.93 -1.44 12.87
C CYS A 2 -4.94 -0.42 12.28
N GLY A 3 -5.40 0.51 13.13
CA GLY A 3 -6.28 1.62 12.77
C GLY A 3 -5.65 2.96 13.13
N ILE A 4 -5.43 3.82 12.13
CA ILE A 4 -4.96 5.19 12.33
C ILE A 4 -6.17 6.12 12.37
N TRP A 5 -6.16 7.07 13.31
CA TRP A 5 -7.05 8.22 13.33
C TRP A 5 -6.25 9.47 13.74
N ALA A 6 -6.40 10.58 13.04
CA ALA A 6 -5.72 11.82 13.43
C ALA A 6 -6.50 13.05 13.00
N LEU A 7 -6.37 14.12 13.78
CA LEU A 7 -7.08 15.38 13.60
C LEU A 7 -6.12 16.55 13.80
N PHE A 8 -6.11 17.48 12.85
CA PHE A 8 -5.28 18.67 12.83
C PHE A 8 -6.18 19.91 12.68
N GLY A 9 -6.23 20.75 13.71
CA GLY A 9 -6.98 22.01 13.72
C GLY A 9 -8.47 21.83 14.06
N GLY A 10 -8.81 20.75 14.76
CA GLY A 10 -10.18 20.36 15.09
C GLY A 10 -10.87 21.23 16.15
N GLY A 11 -12.12 20.87 16.49
CA GLY A 11 -12.79 21.42 17.69
C GLY A 11 -12.21 20.82 18.97
N GLU A 12 -12.54 21.36 20.13
CA GLU A 12 -12.04 20.91 21.44
C GLU A 12 -12.88 19.79 22.08
N ASN A 13 -13.89 19.27 21.37
CA ASN A 13 -14.76 18.23 21.90
C ASN A 13 -14.07 16.86 21.88
N VAL A 14 -13.32 16.57 22.95
CA VAL A 14 -12.60 15.30 23.12
C VAL A 14 -13.54 14.09 23.09
N ALA A 15 -14.79 14.22 23.57
CA ALA A 15 -15.75 13.12 23.57
C ALA A 15 -16.17 12.72 22.14
N GLU A 16 -16.42 13.71 21.29
CA GLU A 16 -16.73 13.49 19.86
C GLU A 16 -15.54 12.88 19.11
N GLN A 17 -14.34 13.39 19.36
CA GLN A 17 -13.10 12.87 18.78
C GLN A 17 -12.86 11.40 19.18
N CYS A 18 -13.00 11.08 20.46
CA CYS A 18 -12.85 9.73 20.97
C CYS A 18 -13.89 8.79 20.36
N SER A 19 -15.16 9.20 20.31
CA SER A 19 -16.24 8.43 19.65
C SER A 19 -15.92 8.13 18.19
N CYS A 20 -15.40 9.13 17.45
CA CYS A 20 -14.97 8.93 16.07
C CYS A 20 -13.79 7.96 15.95
N ALA A 21 -12.77 8.10 16.80
CA ALA A 21 -11.62 7.19 16.83
C ALA A 21 -12.03 5.75 17.18
N GLN A 22 -13.02 5.56 18.06
CA GLN A 22 -13.50 4.22 18.46
C GLN A 22 -14.23 3.46 17.34
N LYS A 23 -14.74 4.14 16.30
CA LYS A 23 -15.41 3.49 15.16
C LYS A 23 -14.51 2.56 14.35
N ILE A 24 -13.20 2.64 14.54
CA ILE A 24 -12.22 1.78 13.86
C ILE A 24 -11.50 0.81 14.82
N ALA A 25 -12.03 0.62 16.03
CA ALA A 25 -11.43 -0.25 17.06
C ALA A 25 -11.32 -1.72 16.62
N HIS A 26 -12.25 -2.19 15.77
CA HIS A 26 -12.23 -3.57 15.23
C HIS A 26 -10.95 -3.91 14.47
N ARG A 27 -10.26 -2.90 13.94
CA ARG A 27 -8.99 -3.10 13.24
C ARG A 27 -7.91 -3.58 14.22
N GLY A 28 -7.71 -2.82 15.29
CA GLY A 28 -6.64 -3.00 16.26
C GLY A 28 -7.14 -3.26 17.68
N PRO A 29 -7.56 -4.50 18.00
CA PRO A 29 -8.23 -4.81 19.25
C PRO A 29 -7.30 -4.93 20.47
N ASP A 30 -5.97 -4.94 20.29
CA ASP A 30 -5.04 -5.29 21.37
C ASP A 30 -4.78 -4.09 22.30
N CYS A 31 -4.56 -2.90 21.73
CA CYS A 31 -4.31 -1.68 22.49
C CYS A 31 -4.91 -0.45 21.79
N PHE A 32 -5.28 0.56 22.58
CA PHE A 32 -5.69 1.88 22.09
C PHE A 32 -4.94 2.99 22.80
N ARG A 33 -4.53 4.01 22.04
CA ARG A 33 -3.92 5.23 22.57
C ARG A 33 -4.46 6.43 21.80
N LEU A 34 -4.81 7.49 22.53
CA LEU A 34 -5.24 8.78 21.99
C LEU A 34 -4.47 9.86 22.72
N GLU A 35 -3.70 10.66 21.99
CA GLU A 35 -2.84 11.69 22.56
C GLU A 35 -2.98 13.01 21.83
N SER A 36 -3.06 14.10 22.59
CA SER A 36 -3.00 15.46 22.07
C SER A 36 -1.55 15.93 21.96
N VAL A 37 -1.21 16.64 20.88
CA VAL A 37 0.15 17.12 20.64
C VAL A 37 0.32 18.52 21.22
N ARG A 38 1.06 18.64 22.32
CA ARG A 38 1.21 19.92 23.07
C ARG A 38 1.77 21.09 22.27
N HIS A 39 2.49 20.84 21.17
CA HIS A 39 3.07 21.88 20.31
C HIS A 39 2.04 22.56 19.40
N PHE A 40 0.88 21.94 19.20
CA PHE A 40 -0.16 22.44 18.31
C PHE A 40 -1.51 22.40 19.00
N ASP A 41 -2.19 23.53 19.05
CA ASP A 41 -3.56 23.54 19.54
C ASP A 41 -4.44 22.64 18.66
N ARG A 42 -5.30 21.85 19.29
CA ARG A 42 -6.33 21.06 18.58
C ARG A 42 -5.74 20.04 17.58
N CYS A 43 -4.57 19.49 17.91
CA CYS A 43 -3.98 18.35 17.23
C CYS A 43 -4.09 17.08 18.10
N VAL A 44 -4.68 16.02 17.55
CA VAL A 44 -4.89 14.75 18.27
C VAL A 44 -4.57 13.57 17.36
N LEU A 45 -3.81 12.61 17.88
CA LEU A 45 -3.45 11.37 17.20
C LEU A 45 -4.02 10.18 17.99
N GLY A 46 -4.74 9.31 17.29
CA GLY A 46 -5.36 8.09 17.82
C GLY A 46 -4.87 6.87 17.06
N PHE A 47 -4.62 5.78 17.78
CA PHE A 47 -4.15 4.55 17.19
C PHE A 47 -4.72 3.32 17.90
N HIS A 48 -5.33 2.44 17.10
CA HIS A 48 -5.75 1.11 17.50
C HIS A 48 -4.74 0.10 16.98
N ARG A 49 -4.14 -0.67 17.88
CA ARG A 49 -3.05 -1.59 17.56
C ARG A 49 -3.54 -3.01 17.48
N LEU A 50 -3.22 -3.68 16.37
CA LEU A 50 -3.12 -5.14 16.32
C LEU A 50 -1.63 -5.45 16.41
N CYS A 51 -1.20 -6.07 17.50
CA CYS A 51 0.20 -6.35 17.78
C CYS A 51 0.67 -7.57 16.98
N ILE A 52 1.40 -7.32 15.89
CA ILE A 52 2.05 -8.36 15.06
C ILE A 52 3.54 -8.52 15.39
N ASN A 53 4.28 -7.41 15.49
CA ASN A 53 5.70 -7.38 15.85
C ASN A 53 5.91 -6.46 17.07
N ASP A 54 6.85 -6.82 17.94
CA ASP A 54 7.28 -6.05 19.12
C ASP A 54 6.12 -5.59 20.02
N GLY A 55 5.49 -6.55 20.70
CA GLY A 55 4.33 -6.24 21.53
C GLY A 55 4.57 -5.30 22.68
N GLU A 56 5.78 -5.24 23.20
CA GLU A 56 6.13 -4.45 24.38
C GLU A 56 6.37 -2.98 24.05
N HIS A 57 7.12 -2.68 22.97
CA HIS A 57 7.60 -1.32 22.72
C HIS A 57 6.95 -0.65 21.50
N GLY A 58 6.31 -1.40 20.60
CA GLY A 58 5.79 -0.85 19.33
C GLY A 58 4.45 -0.10 19.40
N MET A 59 3.99 0.36 20.57
CA MET A 59 2.72 1.09 20.68
C MET A 59 2.81 2.51 20.07
N GLN A 60 1.75 2.94 19.39
CA GLN A 60 1.72 4.20 18.64
C GLN A 60 0.61 5.16 19.14
N PRO A 61 0.68 6.49 18.96
CA PRO A 61 1.68 7.25 18.21
C PRO A 61 3.09 7.01 18.72
N MET A 62 3.96 6.56 17.81
CA MET A 62 5.33 6.16 18.12
C MET A 62 6.19 7.40 18.23
N ARG A 63 6.99 7.44 19.29
CA ARG A 63 7.98 8.48 19.59
C ARG A 63 9.20 7.79 20.14
N ILE A 64 10.37 8.19 19.65
CA ILE A 64 11.66 7.66 20.12
C ILE A 64 12.48 8.80 20.73
N ARG A 65 13.38 8.48 21.65
CA ARG A 65 14.21 9.46 22.37
C ARG A 65 15.12 10.24 21.43
N LYS A 66 15.61 9.59 20.38
CA LYS A 66 16.48 10.18 19.36
C LYS A 66 15.81 11.32 18.59
N TYR A 67 14.49 11.20 18.36
CA TYR A 67 13.70 12.19 17.62
C TYR A 67 12.43 12.57 18.40
N PRO A 68 12.55 13.31 19.52
CA PRO A 68 11.41 13.59 20.41
C PRO A 68 10.34 14.47 19.78
N HIS A 69 10.67 15.14 18.66
CA HIS A 69 9.82 16.03 17.90
C HIS A 69 8.98 15.31 16.83
N LEU A 70 9.27 14.04 16.54
CA LEU A 70 8.55 13.22 15.55
C LEU A 70 7.50 12.34 16.21
N TRP A 71 6.33 12.26 15.58
CA TRP A 71 5.21 11.42 15.99
C TRP A 71 4.74 10.60 14.80
N LEU A 72 4.73 9.27 14.92
CA LEU A 72 4.36 8.38 13.83
C LEU A 72 3.15 7.50 14.18
N CYS A 73 2.15 7.48 13.31
CA CYS A 73 1.12 6.46 13.27
C CYS A 73 1.22 5.71 11.93
N CYS A 74 1.46 4.40 11.95
CA CYS A 74 1.60 3.54 10.79
C CYS A 74 0.74 2.28 10.95
N ASN A 75 -0.15 2.07 9.98
CA ASN A 75 -0.82 0.80 9.76
C ASN A 75 -0.10 0.12 8.59
N GLY A 76 0.85 -0.75 8.89
CA GLY A 76 1.69 -1.37 7.88
C GLY A 76 2.60 -2.47 8.41
N GLU A 77 3.31 -3.09 7.48
CA GLU A 77 4.38 -4.06 7.72
C GLU A 77 5.52 -3.71 6.76
N ILE A 78 6.69 -3.35 7.30
CA ILE A 78 7.88 -2.99 6.53
C ILE A 78 8.85 -4.18 6.49
N TYR A 79 8.73 -5.01 5.45
CA TYR A 79 9.43 -6.30 5.37
C TYR A 79 10.95 -6.17 5.28
N ASN A 80 11.46 -5.04 4.77
CA ASN A 80 12.90 -4.76 4.68
C ASN A 80 13.46 -3.93 5.85
N HIS A 81 12.75 -3.76 6.97
CA HIS A 81 13.20 -2.88 8.06
C HIS A 81 14.58 -3.27 8.62
N LYS A 82 14.88 -4.56 8.82
CA LYS A 82 16.20 -5.04 9.29
C LYS A 82 17.30 -4.70 8.30
N GLN A 83 17.06 -4.95 7.02
CA GLN A 83 18.00 -4.60 5.95
C GLN A 83 18.28 -3.10 5.91
N LEU A 84 17.25 -2.27 6.09
CA LEU A 84 17.40 -0.81 6.13
C LEU A 84 18.17 -0.33 7.36
N ARG A 85 17.97 -0.97 8.53
CA ARG A 85 18.76 -0.72 9.75
C ARG A 85 20.25 -0.94 9.47
N ASP A 86 20.60 -2.10 8.90
CA ASP A 86 21.98 -2.46 8.58
C ASP A 86 22.57 -1.57 7.48
N GLN A 87 21.83 -1.35 6.39
CA GLN A 87 22.28 -0.59 5.22
C GLN A 87 22.64 0.86 5.59
N PHE A 88 21.91 1.47 6.51
CA PHE A 88 22.10 2.88 6.88
C PHE A 88 22.75 3.08 8.25
N GLY A 89 23.05 2.00 8.98
CA GLY A 89 23.63 2.06 10.32
C GLY A 89 22.70 2.73 11.33
N PHE A 90 21.40 2.48 11.25
CA PHE A 90 20.44 3.07 12.17
C PHE A 90 20.39 2.30 13.49
N ASP A 91 20.63 3.03 14.57
CA ASP A 91 20.41 2.59 15.95
C ASP A 91 18.95 2.82 16.33
N CYS A 92 18.15 1.75 16.33
CA CYS A 92 16.72 1.74 16.65
C CYS A 92 16.48 1.44 18.13
N GLU A 93 15.49 2.10 18.72
CA GLU A 93 15.11 1.97 20.14
C GLU A 93 14.06 0.88 20.39
N THR A 94 13.37 0.41 19.35
CA THR A 94 12.32 -0.61 19.38
C THR A 94 12.58 -1.72 18.37
N GLU A 95 11.91 -2.85 18.50
CA GLU A 95 11.92 -3.93 17.51
C GLU A 95 10.77 -3.85 16.51
N CYS A 96 9.91 -2.84 16.64
CA CYS A 96 8.84 -2.57 15.70
C CYS A 96 9.40 -2.17 14.33
N ASP A 97 8.93 -2.84 13.29
CA ASP A 97 9.32 -2.61 11.90
C ASP A 97 9.04 -1.17 11.44
N CYS A 98 7.98 -0.54 11.97
CA CYS A 98 7.57 0.80 11.60
C CYS A 98 8.52 1.91 12.09
N GLU A 99 9.38 1.66 13.09
CA GLU A 99 10.32 2.68 13.58
C GLU A 99 11.27 3.17 12.50
N ILE A 100 11.61 2.30 11.54
CA ILE A 100 12.52 2.63 10.43
C ILE A 100 12.07 3.87 9.64
N ILE A 101 10.76 4.14 9.61
CA ILE A 101 10.16 5.31 8.95
C ILE A 101 10.67 6.61 9.59
N LEU A 102 10.83 6.66 10.92
CA LEU A 102 11.36 7.82 11.63
C LEU A 102 12.81 8.13 11.22
N HIS A 103 13.66 7.11 11.17
CA HIS A 103 15.06 7.26 10.77
C HIS A 103 15.22 7.67 9.31
N LEU A 104 14.44 7.06 8.41
CA LEU A 104 14.45 7.41 6.99
C LEU A 104 13.93 8.83 6.76
N TYR A 105 12.86 9.22 7.47
CA TYR A 105 12.32 10.58 7.39
C TYR A 105 13.36 11.61 7.82
N GLU A 106 14.04 11.40 8.95
CA GLU A 106 15.08 12.34 9.40
C GLU A 106 16.24 12.42 8.41
N LYS A 107 16.58 11.29 7.77
CA LYS A 107 17.66 11.22 6.78
C LYS A 107 17.37 11.95 5.47
N GLY A 108 16.14 11.89 4.96
CA GLY A 108 15.84 12.36 3.59
C GLY A 108 14.42 12.88 3.35
N GLY A 109 13.62 13.07 4.40
CA GLY A 109 12.22 13.48 4.30
C GLY A 109 11.27 12.36 3.88
N VAL A 110 9.99 12.71 3.72
CA VAL A 110 8.91 11.73 3.49
C VAL A 110 9.04 10.99 2.16
N GLN A 111 9.47 11.68 1.10
CA GLN A 111 9.64 11.06 -0.20
C GLN A 111 10.71 9.98 -0.14
N PHE A 112 11.90 10.34 0.35
CA PHE A 112 13.01 9.39 0.51
C PHE A 112 12.58 8.21 1.39
N ALA A 113 11.89 8.47 2.50
CA ALA A 113 11.38 7.41 3.35
C ALA A 113 10.47 6.46 2.57
N ALA A 114 9.40 6.95 1.94
CA ALA A 114 8.46 6.13 1.19
C ALA A 114 9.11 5.33 0.04
N GLU A 115 10.11 5.92 -0.64
CA GLU A 115 10.86 5.27 -1.72
C GLU A 115 11.71 4.07 -1.28
N GLN A 116 12.05 3.97 0.01
CA GLN A 116 12.92 2.91 0.53
C GLN A 116 12.16 1.74 1.17
N LEU A 117 10.84 1.86 1.36
CA LEU A 117 10.04 0.87 2.07
C LEU A 117 9.59 -0.27 1.14
N ASP A 118 10.06 -1.49 1.42
CA ASP A 118 9.48 -2.72 0.86
C ASP A 118 8.40 -3.24 1.81
N GLY A 119 7.16 -2.81 1.61
CA GLY A 119 6.10 -3.06 2.57
C GLY A 119 4.71 -2.73 2.07
N VAL A 120 3.74 -2.96 2.93
CA VAL A 120 2.37 -2.44 2.78
C VAL A 120 2.14 -1.50 3.95
N PHE A 121 1.71 -0.27 3.69
CA PHE A 121 1.67 0.75 4.72
C PHE A 121 0.74 1.89 4.35
N ALA A 122 0.12 2.45 5.36
CA ALA A 122 -0.34 3.83 5.37
C ALA A 122 0.22 4.45 6.64
N PHE A 123 0.84 5.63 6.55
CA PHE A 123 1.33 6.33 7.71
C PHE A 123 1.00 7.82 7.73
N VAL A 124 0.96 8.34 8.94
CA VAL A 124 0.85 9.76 9.29
C VAL A 124 2.05 10.08 10.18
N LEU A 125 2.88 11.04 9.77
CA LEU A 125 4.05 11.48 10.50
C LEU A 125 3.94 12.98 10.76
N LEU A 126 3.95 13.38 12.03
CA LEU A 126 3.97 14.79 12.43
C LEU A 126 5.38 15.15 12.91
N ASP A 127 5.96 16.16 12.27
CA ASP A 127 7.21 16.80 12.67
C ASP A 127 6.90 18.17 13.30
N THR A 128 7.13 18.27 14.60
CA THR A 128 6.89 19.49 15.37
C THR A 128 7.98 20.55 15.19
N ASN A 129 9.19 20.16 14.78
CA ASN A 129 10.29 21.10 14.50
C ASN A 129 10.11 21.77 13.14
N ARG A 130 9.82 20.99 12.10
CA ARG A 130 9.54 21.50 10.74
C ARG A 130 8.12 22.02 10.58
N ARG A 131 7.28 21.79 11.61
CA ARG A 131 5.86 22.16 11.63
C ARG A 131 5.12 21.62 10.42
N GLN A 132 5.27 20.33 10.20
CA GLN A 132 4.71 19.64 9.04
C GLN A 132 4.04 18.34 9.45
N VAL A 133 2.95 18.00 8.77
CA VAL A 133 2.40 16.66 8.77
C VAL A 133 2.57 16.04 7.39
N CYS A 134 3.07 14.81 7.39
CA CYS A 134 3.37 14.04 6.21
C CYS A 134 2.51 12.77 6.18
N PHE A 135 2.08 12.39 4.99
CA PHE A 135 1.30 11.18 4.74
C PHE A 135 1.97 10.38 3.64
N ALA A 136 1.93 9.06 3.71
CA ALA A 136 2.22 8.22 2.56
C ALA A 136 1.42 6.92 2.61
N ARG A 137 1.17 6.36 1.42
CA ARG A 137 0.45 5.09 1.24
C ARG A 137 1.18 4.23 0.23
N ASP A 138 1.26 2.93 0.51
CA ASP A 138 1.99 1.95 -0.30
C ASP A 138 1.54 1.94 -1.78
N THR A 139 2.41 1.39 -2.64
CA THR A 139 2.28 1.38 -4.10
C THR A 139 0.89 1.00 -4.60
N PHE A 140 0.30 -0.07 -4.04
CA PHE A 140 -0.97 -0.61 -4.51
C PHE A 140 -2.15 -0.23 -3.60
N GLY A 141 -1.90 0.50 -2.52
CA GLY A 141 -2.91 0.94 -1.57
C GLY A 141 -3.48 -0.20 -0.72
N VAL A 142 -2.66 -1.21 -0.43
CA VAL A 142 -3.06 -2.40 0.36
C VAL A 142 -3.54 -1.99 1.75
N ARG A 143 -2.88 -1.01 2.38
CA ARG A 143 -3.35 -0.44 3.65
C ARG A 143 -4.20 0.81 3.37
N PRO A 144 -5.43 0.91 3.90
CA PRO A 144 -6.33 2.02 3.59
C PRO A 144 -6.00 3.28 4.38
N LEU A 145 -6.20 4.43 3.74
CA LEU A 145 -6.10 5.75 4.33
C LEU A 145 -7.05 6.71 3.60
N PHE A 146 -7.80 7.48 4.36
CA PHE A 146 -8.74 8.49 3.89
C PHE A 146 -8.44 9.81 4.58
N SER A 147 -8.68 10.91 3.86
CA SER A 147 -8.57 12.26 4.40
C SER A 147 -9.89 13.01 4.25
N LEU A 148 -10.22 13.77 5.28
CA LEU A 148 -11.30 14.74 5.31
C LEU A 148 -10.66 16.14 5.36
N LYS A 149 -10.97 16.97 4.37
CA LYS A 149 -10.57 18.38 4.32
C LYS A 149 -11.80 19.26 4.41
N GLU A 150 -11.83 20.16 5.38
CA GLU A 150 -12.86 21.19 5.58
C GLU A 150 -12.35 22.57 5.17
N GLY A 151 -13.23 23.48 4.75
CA GLY A 151 -12.89 24.82 4.24
C GLY A 151 -12.09 25.74 5.17
N ASN A 152 -11.94 25.38 6.45
CA ASN A 152 -11.15 26.11 7.44
C ASN A 152 -9.73 25.55 7.65
N ASN A 153 -9.20 24.73 6.72
CA ASN A 153 -7.92 24.01 6.85
C ASN A 153 -7.88 23.03 8.03
N VAL A 154 -9.06 22.52 8.43
CA VAL A 154 -9.14 21.36 9.32
C VAL A 154 -8.88 20.12 8.48
N LEU A 155 -7.94 19.30 8.93
CA LEU A 155 -7.57 18.05 8.29
C LEU A 155 -7.79 16.92 9.28
N ALA A 156 -8.58 15.93 8.89
CA ALA A 156 -8.68 14.67 9.61
C ALA A 156 -8.28 13.52 8.69
N VAL A 157 -7.61 12.52 9.22
CA VAL A 157 -7.22 11.33 8.48
C VAL A 157 -7.57 10.08 9.27
N CYS A 158 -7.99 9.03 8.56
CA CYS A 158 -8.42 7.79 9.19
C CYS A 158 -8.17 6.61 8.25
N SER A 159 -7.94 5.42 8.80
CA SER A 159 -7.88 4.19 8.00
C SER A 159 -9.21 3.85 7.31
N GLU A 160 -10.35 4.27 7.86
CA GLU A 160 -11.68 4.00 7.32
C GLU A 160 -12.58 5.25 7.43
N VAL A 161 -13.41 5.50 6.43
CA VAL A 161 -14.28 6.68 6.30
C VAL A 161 -15.21 6.85 7.51
N LYS A 162 -15.71 5.75 8.09
CA LYS A 162 -16.61 5.74 9.25
C LYS A 162 -16.07 6.53 10.44
N GLY A 163 -14.74 6.55 10.62
CA GLY A 163 -14.05 7.32 11.67
C GLY A 163 -13.95 8.83 11.39
N LEU A 164 -14.30 9.27 10.18
CA LEU A 164 -14.31 10.68 9.77
C LEU A 164 -15.73 11.27 9.71
N ILE A 165 -16.76 10.44 9.51
CA ILE A 165 -18.15 10.92 9.29
C ILE A 165 -18.65 11.80 10.44
N GLY A 166 -18.34 11.42 11.69
CA GLY A 166 -18.77 12.20 12.87
C GLY A 166 -18.11 13.58 12.96
N MET A 167 -16.98 13.78 12.27
CA MET A 167 -16.26 15.06 12.27
C MET A 167 -16.80 16.04 11.22
N ILE A 168 -17.70 15.61 10.33
CA ILE A 168 -18.30 16.48 9.33
C ILE A 168 -19.26 17.45 10.02
N LYS A 169 -18.88 18.72 10.08
CA LYS A 169 -19.79 19.80 10.50
C LYS A 169 -20.63 20.26 9.32
N LYS A 170 -21.90 20.57 9.58
CA LYS A 170 -22.75 21.22 8.57
C LYS A 170 -22.12 22.57 8.20
N PRO A 171 -21.93 22.88 6.92
CA PRO A 171 -21.36 24.17 6.52
C PRO A 171 -22.28 25.29 7.01
N GLN A 172 -21.73 26.20 7.82
CA GLN A 172 -22.44 27.43 8.16
C GLN A 172 -22.29 28.43 7.01
N ASN A 173 -23.38 29.14 6.67
CA ASN A 173 -23.38 30.27 5.72
C ASN A 173 -22.76 29.98 4.34
N GLY A 174 -23.14 28.89 3.67
CA GLY A 174 -22.73 28.63 2.28
C GLY A 174 -21.25 28.26 2.09
N GLY A 175 -20.55 27.90 3.17
CA GLY A 175 -19.16 27.43 3.11
C GLY A 175 -18.97 26.15 2.29
N ALA A 176 -17.73 25.90 1.86
CA ALA A 176 -17.37 24.73 1.07
C ALA A 176 -17.78 23.42 1.77
N LYS A 177 -18.44 22.51 1.03
CA LYS A 177 -18.83 21.20 1.57
C LYS A 177 -17.57 20.41 1.96
N PRO A 178 -17.57 19.77 3.15
CA PRO A 178 -16.47 18.89 3.52
C PRO A 178 -16.32 17.77 2.50
N THR A 179 -15.07 17.45 2.15
CA THR A 179 -14.79 16.38 1.18
C THR A 179 -13.96 15.30 1.85
N ILE A 180 -14.44 14.06 1.75
CA ILE A 180 -13.67 12.87 2.11
C ILE A 180 -13.11 12.28 0.83
N LYS A 181 -11.82 11.96 0.82
CA LYS A 181 -11.14 11.33 -0.32
C LYS A 181 -10.26 10.19 0.17
N ALA A 182 -10.21 9.12 -0.61
CA ALA A 182 -9.18 8.11 -0.44
C ALA A 182 -7.81 8.73 -0.76
N PHE A 183 -6.83 8.50 0.11
CA PHE A 183 -5.47 8.93 -0.16
C PHE A 183 -4.87 8.05 -1.28
N PRO A 184 -4.26 8.63 -2.33
CA PRO A 184 -3.86 7.88 -3.52
C PRO A 184 -2.72 6.87 -3.21
N PRO A 185 -2.78 5.66 -3.79
CA PRO A 185 -1.67 4.69 -3.73
C PRO A 185 -0.37 5.21 -4.36
N GLY A 186 0.78 4.79 -3.82
CA GLY A 186 2.12 5.13 -4.34
C GLY A 186 2.50 6.61 -4.20
N CYS A 187 1.78 7.36 -3.36
CA CYS A 187 1.94 8.79 -3.19
C CYS A 187 2.30 9.17 -1.75
N TYR A 188 2.85 10.38 -1.61
CA TYR A 188 3.02 11.08 -0.35
C TYR A 188 2.44 12.49 -0.43
N GLU A 189 2.09 13.08 0.71
CA GLU A 189 1.63 14.47 0.83
C GLU A 189 2.27 15.11 2.05
N VAL A 190 2.66 16.38 1.93
CA VAL A 190 3.19 17.22 3.00
C VAL A 190 2.24 18.40 3.18
N CYS A 191 1.85 18.66 4.41
CA CYS A 191 1.10 19.85 4.81
C CYS A 191 1.90 20.65 5.83
N ASP A 192 1.99 21.97 5.66
CA ASP A 192 2.51 22.86 6.68
C ASP A 192 1.45 23.10 7.77
N MET A 193 1.91 23.22 9.02
CA MET A 193 1.09 23.36 10.23
C MET A 193 1.13 24.78 10.81
N SER A 194 -0.03 25.41 10.95
CA SER A 194 -0.16 26.70 11.63
C SER A 194 -0.08 26.56 13.15
N ASP A 195 0.10 27.69 13.88
CA ASP A 195 0.14 27.68 15.36
C ASP A 195 -1.16 27.11 15.96
N GLY A 196 -2.29 27.44 15.34
CA GLY A 196 -3.60 26.89 15.70
C GLY A 196 -3.84 25.44 15.25
N GLY A 197 -2.78 24.70 14.90
CA GLY A 197 -2.79 23.29 14.54
C GLY A 197 -3.46 22.94 13.20
N ARG A 198 -3.79 23.92 12.36
CA ARG A 198 -4.42 23.69 11.05
C ARG A 198 -3.38 23.29 10.02
N ALA A 199 -3.77 22.43 9.09
CA ALA A 199 -2.87 21.87 8.08
C ALA A 199 -3.21 22.39 6.68
N THR A 200 -2.23 22.97 5.99
CA THR A 200 -2.38 23.43 4.60
C THR A 200 -1.50 22.60 3.66
N PRO A 201 -2.04 22.01 2.59
CA PRO A 201 -1.25 21.25 1.62
C PRO A 201 -0.11 22.11 1.06
N LYS A 202 1.09 21.56 1.08
CA LYS A 202 2.31 22.18 0.57
C LYS A 202 2.80 21.47 -0.68
N GLU A 203 2.92 20.15 -0.58
CA GLU A 203 3.51 19.32 -1.62
C GLU A 203 2.79 17.98 -1.66
N GLN A 204 2.64 17.45 -2.87
CA GLN A 204 2.19 16.10 -3.09
C GLN A 204 3.02 15.49 -4.22
N GLY A 205 3.49 14.26 -4.01
CA GLY A 205 4.32 13.56 -4.98
C GLY A 205 3.94 12.10 -5.09
N ARG A 206 4.30 11.49 -6.22
CA ARG A 206 4.23 10.05 -6.43
C ARG A 206 5.65 9.50 -6.31
N PHE A 207 5.86 8.56 -5.38
CA PHE A 207 7.16 7.93 -5.19
C PHE A 207 7.31 6.62 -5.98
N HIS A 208 6.17 6.02 -6.38
CA HIS A 208 6.16 4.81 -7.19
C HIS A 208 4.92 4.76 -8.09
N ALA A 209 5.13 4.52 -9.38
CA ALA A 209 4.08 4.17 -10.34
C ALA A 209 4.14 2.67 -10.66
N ILE A 210 2.98 2.09 -11.01
CA ILE A 210 2.92 0.69 -11.43
C ILE A 210 3.81 0.50 -12.65
N GLY A 211 4.78 -0.43 -12.54
CA GLY A 211 5.81 -0.68 -13.55
C GLY A 211 7.18 -0.11 -13.21
N ASP A 212 7.28 0.81 -12.25
CA ASP A 212 8.56 1.32 -11.78
C ASP A 212 9.34 0.24 -11.02
N MET A 213 10.65 0.20 -11.25
CA MET A 213 11.53 -0.66 -10.46
C MET A 213 11.70 -0.10 -9.04
N PRO A 214 11.76 -0.96 -8.02
CA PRO A 214 11.98 -0.52 -6.64
C PRO A 214 13.34 0.18 -6.50
N LYS A 215 13.36 1.28 -5.74
CA LYS A 215 14.59 2.05 -5.43
C LYS A 215 15.37 1.47 -4.25
N TYR A 216 14.76 0.56 -3.51
CA TYR A 216 15.38 -0.18 -2.41
C TYR A 216 15.99 -1.50 -2.88
N ASN A 217 16.84 -2.06 -2.02
CA ASN A 217 17.39 -3.39 -2.25
C ASN A 217 16.30 -4.45 -2.07
N VAL A 218 16.05 -5.25 -3.11
CA VAL A 218 15.11 -6.37 -3.08
C VAL A 218 15.78 -7.64 -2.55
N MET A 219 15.01 -8.47 -1.84
CA MET A 219 15.46 -9.75 -1.29
C MET A 219 15.96 -10.72 -2.36
N ALA A 220 15.31 -10.74 -3.52
CA ALA A 220 15.69 -11.57 -4.66
C ALA A 220 15.68 -10.74 -5.95
N LYS A 221 16.61 -11.05 -6.85
CA LYS A 221 16.75 -10.40 -8.16
C LYS A 221 16.68 -11.45 -9.27
N PRO A 222 16.13 -11.11 -10.45
CA PRO A 222 16.14 -12.01 -11.61
C PRO A 222 17.53 -12.55 -11.96
N SER A 223 18.59 -11.77 -11.74
CA SER A 223 19.98 -12.17 -11.98
C SER A 223 20.51 -13.27 -11.05
N MET A 224 19.76 -13.67 -10.02
CA MET A 224 20.14 -14.74 -9.09
C MET A 224 19.76 -16.13 -9.60
N THR A 225 18.99 -16.23 -10.69
CA THR A 225 18.68 -17.53 -11.31
C THR A 225 19.82 -17.95 -12.24
N GLN A 226 20.23 -19.23 -12.16
CA GLN A 226 21.28 -19.78 -13.04
C GLN A 226 20.80 -19.85 -14.49
N ASN A 227 19.53 -20.21 -14.69
CA ASN A 227 18.84 -20.12 -15.96
C ASN A 227 18.20 -18.75 -16.08
N GLN A 228 18.43 -18.04 -17.19
CA GLN A 228 17.69 -16.83 -17.53
C GLN A 228 16.25 -17.13 -18.02
N ASP A 229 15.65 -18.23 -17.55
CA ASP A 229 14.26 -18.57 -17.82
C ASP A 229 13.32 -17.72 -16.93
N HIS A 230 12.34 -17.09 -17.57
CA HIS A 230 11.32 -16.31 -16.90
C HIS A 230 10.51 -17.11 -15.87
N LEU A 231 10.29 -18.41 -16.10
CA LEU A 231 9.55 -19.26 -15.14
C LEU A 231 10.32 -19.44 -13.83
N ASP A 232 11.64 -19.60 -13.91
CA ASP A 232 12.51 -19.70 -12.74
C ASP A 232 12.58 -18.36 -11.99
N MET A 233 12.63 -17.24 -12.72
CA MET A 233 12.60 -15.89 -12.12
C MET A 233 11.29 -15.63 -11.37
N ILE A 234 10.14 -15.97 -11.98
CA ILE A 234 8.83 -15.81 -11.32
C ILE A 234 8.77 -16.64 -10.05
N ARG A 235 9.21 -17.92 -10.11
CA ARG A 235 9.23 -18.79 -8.94
C ARG A 235 10.10 -18.23 -7.82
N LEU A 236 11.31 -17.76 -8.15
CA LEU A 236 12.25 -17.17 -7.19
C LEU A 236 11.64 -15.93 -6.51
N LEU A 237 11.11 -15.00 -7.29
CA LEU A 237 10.57 -13.74 -6.78
C LEU A 237 9.31 -13.96 -5.93
N LEU A 238 8.43 -14.89 -6.34
CA LEU A 238 7.24 -15.24 -5.57
C LEU A 238 7.60 -15.96 -4.25
N GLU A 239 8.57 -16.88 -4.28
CA GLU A 239 9.06 -17.55 -3.05
C GLU A 239 9.66 -16.51 -2.08
N ALA A 240 10.47 -15.57 -2.58
CA ALA A 240 11.02 -14.47 -1.78
C ALA A 240 9.92 -13.53 -1.23
N ALA A 241 8.87 -13.27 -2.02
CA ALA A 241 7.74 -12.44 -1.58
C ALA A 241 6.95 -13.08 -0.43
N VAL A 242 6.79 -14.41 -0.43
CA VAL A 242 6.17 -15.16 0.66
C VAL A 242 7.10 -15.21 1.87
N GLN A 243 8.39 -15.46 1.66
CA GLN A 243 9.39 -15.57 2.72
C GLN A 243 9.52 -14.27 3.52
N LYS A 244 9.64 -13.11 2.87
CA LYS A 244 9.77 -11.82 3.59
C LYS A 244 8.54 -11.44 4.42
N ARG A 245 7.36 -11.99 4.07
CA ARG A 245 6.10 -11.75 4.77
C ARG A 245 5.92 -12.62 6.02
N LEU A 246 6.82 -13.58 6.27
CA LEU A 246 6.81 -14.41 7.49
C LEU A 246 7.26 -13.63 8.74
N MET A 247 7.57 -12.34 8.60
CA MET A 247 7.86 -11.41 9.69
C MET A 247 6.61 -11.24 10.58
N SER A 248 6.52 -12.05 11.64
CA SER A 248 5.41 -12.03 12.60
C SER A 248 5.79 -12.75 13.89
N GLU A 249 5.46 -12.17 15.05
CA GLU A 249 5.48 -12.85 16.36
C GLU A 249 4.15 -13.57 16.65
N ARG A 250 3.14 -13.35 15.80
CA ARG A 250 1.82 -13.97 15.89
C ARG A 250 1.67 -15.13 14.92
N ARG A 251 0.74 -16.03 15.22
CA ARG A 251 0.46 -17.20 14.37
C ARG A 251 0.02 -16.75 12.97
N VAL A 252 0.64 -17.37 11.98
CA VAL A 252 0.39 -17.16 10.55
C VAL A 252 -0.53 -18.27 10.02
N GLY A 253 -1.53 -17.89 9.23
CA GLY A 253 -2.41 -18.78 8.48
C GLY A 253 -2.61 -18.32 7.04
N CYS A 254 -3.42 -19.05 6.28
CA CYS A 254 -3.68 -18.73 4.86
C CYS A 254 -5.12 -19.03 4.45
N LEU A 255 -5.72 -18.14 3.66
CA LEU A 255 -6.95 -18.45 2.94
C LEU A 255 -6.64 -19.45 1.82
N LEU A 256 -7.49 -20.45 1.64
CA LEU A 256 -7.33 -21.51 0.66
C LEU A 256 -8.67 -21.83 -0.01
N SER A 257 -8.87 -21.32 -1.23
CA SER A 257 -10.07 -21.58 -2.02
C SER A 257 -9.97 -22.83 -2.90
N GLY A 258 -8.77 -23.38 -3.07
CA GLY A 258 -8.49 -24.44 -4.05
C GLY A 258 -8.25 -23.93 -5.48
N GLY A 259 -8.44 -22.62 -5.72
CA GLY A 259 -7.96 -21.95 -6.93
C GLY A 259 -6.42 -21.90 -6.98
N LEU A 260 -5.85 -21.65 -8.17
CA LEU A 260 -4.41 -21.69 -8.39
C LEU A 260 -3.64 -20.74 -7.45
N ASP A 261 -4.12 -19.50 -7.30
CA ASP A 261 -3.37 -18.45 -6.61
C ASP A 261 -3.25 -18.73 -5.11
N SER A 262 -4.38 -18.99 -4.44
CA SER A 262 -4.40 -19.33 -3.02
C SER A 262 -3.66 -20.64 -2.74
N SER A 263 -3.71 -21.60 -3.67
CA SER A 263 -2.98 -22.87 -3.55
C SER A 263 -1.47 -22.69 -3.63
N LEU A 264 -0.98 -21.85 -4.56
CA LEU A 264 0.44 -21.53 -4.68
C LEU A 264 0.95 -20.81 -3.44
N ILE A 265 0.20 -19.83 -2.93
CA ILE A 265 0.56 -19.11 -1.71
C ILE A 265 0.58 -20.04 -0.50
N ALA A 266 -0.44 -20.90 -0.32
CA ALA A 266 -0.49 -21.83 0.79
C ALA A 266 0.66 -22.86 0.76
N ALA A 267 1.01 -23.37 -0.43
CA ALA A 267 2.12 -24.29 -0.61
C ALA A 267 3.47 -23.63 -0.31
N LEU A 268 3.72 -22.44 -0.87
CA LEU A 268 4.95 -21.68 -0.61
C LEU A 268 5.06 -21.26 0.86
N LEU A 269 3.94 -20.87 1.48
CA LEU A 269 3.90 -20.50 2.89
C LEU A 269 4.30 -21.69 3.77
N THR A 270 3.69 -22.86 3.55
CA THR A 270 3.98 -24.08 4.32
C THR A 270 5.45 -24.49 4.17
N LYS A 271 5.97 -24.46 2.93
CA LYS A 271 7.39 -24.73 2.64
C LYS A 271 8.32 -23.75 3.36
N ASN A 272 8.05 -22.45 3.28
CA ASN A 272 8.91 -21.43 3.88
C ASN A 272 8.78 -21.38 5.41
N ALA A 273 7.61 -21.66 5.97
CA ALA A 273 7.39 -21.76 7.41
C ALA A 273 8.25 -22.88 8.02
N ALA A 274 8.27 -24.06 7.38
CA ALA A 274 9.12 -25.16 7.80
C ALA A 274 10.62 -24.79 7.75
N LYS A 275 11.06 -24.11 6.68
CA LYS A 275 12.44 -23.60 6.56
C LYS A 275 12.79 -22.55 7.62
N ALA A 276 11.83 -21.73 8.02
CA ALA A 276 12.00 -20.69 9.03
C ALA A 276 11.94 -21.22 10.47
N GLY A 277 11.73 -22.54 10.65
CA GLY A 277 11.65 -23.16 11.98
C GLY A 277 10.34 -22.90 12.71
N ILE A 278 9.27 -22.52 12.01
CA ILE A 278 7.93 -22.40 12.59
C ILE A 278 7.43 -23.80 12.98
N THR A 279 7.13 -23.99 14.26
CA THR A 279 6.84 -25.31 14.85
C THR A 279 5.36 -25.66 14.83
N TYR A 280 4.46 -24.68 14.78
CA TYR A 280 3.03 -24.93 14.69
C TYR A 280 2.63 -25.27 13.24
N PRO A 281 1.59 -26.10 13.06
CA PRO A 281 1.06 -26.36 11.72
C PRO A 281 0.40 -25.10 11.16
N ILE A 282 0.63 -24.84 9.87
CA ILE A 282 -0.04 -23.77 9.14
C ILE A 282 -1.53 -24.09 9.05
N GLN A 283 -2.35 -23.22 9.60
CA GLN A 283 -3.80 -23.30 9.48
C GLN A 283 -4.24 -22.71 8.14
N THR A 284 -5.05 -23.48 7.40
CA THR A 284 -5.65 -23.03 6.14
C THR A 284 -7.16 -22.98 6.24
N TYR A 285 -7.77 -22.00 5.59
CA TYR A 285 -9.19 -21.70 5.77
C TYR A 285 -9.91 -21.64 4.42
N SER A 286 -10.97 -22.43 4.27
CA SER A 286 -11.88 -22.35 3.12
C SER A 286 -13.28 -22.00 3.60
N ILE A 287 -14.05 -21.31 2.75
CA ILE A 287 -15.47 -21.05 3.00
C ILE A 287 -16.30 -21.31 1.75
N GLY A 288 -17.46 -21.93 1.92
CA GLY A 288 -18.36 -22.26 0.82
C GLY A 288 -19.74 -22.65 1.31
N MET A 289 -20.72 -22.66 0.41
CA MET A 289 -21.99 -23.32 0.71
C MET A 289 -21.79 -24.84 0.71
N GLU A 290 -22.73 -25.57 1.33
CA GLU A 290 -22.72 -27.03 1.32
C GLU A 290 -22.66 -27.56 -0.13
N GLY A 291 -21.76 -28.51 -0.37
CA GLY A 291 -21.51 -29.05 -1.73
C GLY A 291 -20.68 -28.15 -2.65
N SER A 292 -20.10 -27.05 -2.15
CA SER A 292 -19.26 -26.17 -2.97
C SER A 292 -18.06 -26.91 -3.59
N PRO A 293 -17.81 -26.76 -4.90
CA PRO A 293 -16.63 -27.33 -5.56
C PRO A 293 -15.33 -26.73 -5.01
N ASP A 294 -15.34 -25.48 -4.54
CA ASP A 294 -14.17 -24.81 -3.97
C ASP A 294 -13.71 -25.49 -2.68
N ILE A 295 -14.63 -25.91 -1.80
CA ILE A 295 -14.29 -26.67 -0.58
C ILE A 295 -13.61 -28.00 -0.96
N ALA A 296 -14.16 -28.70 -1.96
CA ALA A 296 -13.57 -29.96 -2.42
C ALA A 296 -12.17 -29.78 -3.03
N ALA A 297 -11.93 -28.67 -3.73
CA ALA A 297 -10.61 -28.32 -4.27
C ALA A 297 -9.63 -27.93 -3.16
N ALA A 298 -10.06 -27.08 -2.23
CA ALA A 298 -9.27 -26.67 -1.06
C ALA A 298 -8.82 -27.88 -0.23
N ARG A 299 -9.71 -28.84 0.02
CA ARG A 299 -9.42 -30.08 0.74
C ARG A 299 -8.30 -30.89 0.09
N LYS A 300 -8.27 -30.97 -1.25
CA LYS A 300 -7.22 -31.67 -1.99
C LYS A 300 -5.86 -31.01 -1.77
N VAL A 301 -5.81 -29.68 -1.85
CA VAL A 301 -4.58 -28.90 -1.67
C VAL A 301 -4.11 -28.98 -0.23
N ALA A 302 -5.00 -28.82 0.74
CA ALA A 302 -4.72 -28.96 2.16
C ALA A 302 -4.08 -30.32 2.50
N LYS A 303 -4.65 -31.41 1.97
CA LYS A 303 -4.09 -32.75 2.12
C LYS A 303 -2.70 -32.89 1.48
N HIS A 304 -2.49 -32.25 0.33
CA HIS A 304 -1.20 -32.29 -0.37
C HIS A 304 -0.09 -31.56 0.40
N ILE A 305 -0.40 -30.39 0.97
CA ILE A 305 0.59 -29.58 1.70
C ILE A 305 0.69 -29.95 3.20
N GLY A 306 -0.23 -30.76 3.72
CA GLY A 306 -0.23 -31.17 5.12
C GLY A 306 -0.64 -30.07 6.11
N SER A 307 -1.47 -29.12 5.69
CA SER A 307 -1.95 -28.02 6.56
C SER A 307 -3.06 -28.46 7.52
N GLU A 308 -3.18 -27.78 8.66
CA GLU A 308 -4.35 -27.90 9.56
C GLU A 308 -5.55 -27.17 8.90
N HIS A 309 -6.40 -27.90 8.18
CA HIS A 309 -7.44 -27.29 7.34
C HIS A 309 -8.77 -27.12 8.06
N HIS A 310 -9.32 -25.92 7.96
CA HIS A 310 -10.63 -25.52 8.46
C HIS A 310 -11.57 -25.27 7.29
N GLU A 311 -12.63 -26.07 7.20
CA GLU A 311 -13.69 -25.92 6.21
C GLU A 311 -14.91 -25.26 6.85
N VAL A 312 -15.22 -24.04 6.43
CA VAL A 312 -16.33 -23.27 6.98
C VAL A 312 -17.51 -23.31 6.02
N THR A 313 -18.66 -23.76 6.51
CA THR A 313 -19.91 -23.74 5.74
C THR A 313 -20.62 -22.41 5.97
N MET A 314 -20.96 -21.69 4.89
CA MET A 314 -21.82 -20.51 4.96
C MET A 314 -23.26 -20.84 4.60
N THR A 315 -24.21 -20.37 5.41
CA THR A 315 -25.64 -20.49 5.12
C THR A 315 -26.21 -19.22 4.52
N ARG A 316 -27.28 -19.35 3.72
CA ARG A 316 -28.00 -18.19 3.17
C ARG A 316 -28.48 -17.22 4.27
N ARG A 317 -28.92 -17.75 5.41
CA ARG A 317 -29.42 -16.94 6.54
C ARG A 317 -28.31 -16.09 7.14
N GLU A 318 -27.12 -16.64 7.34
CA GLU A 318 -25.97 -15.90 7.87
C GLU A 318 -25.51 -14.81 6.91
N VAL A 319 -25.45 -15.13 5.60
CA VAL A 319 -25.08 -14.15 4.59
C VAL A 319 -26.05 -12.98 4.59
N LEU A 320 -27.36 -13.24 4.51
CA LEU A 320 -28.38 -12.18 4.51
C LEU A 320 -28.37 -11.36 5.81
N GLY A 321 -28.14 -12.00 6.96
CA GLY A 321 -28.05 -11.33 8.25
C GLY A 321 -26.79 -10.46 8.43
N ALA A 322 -25.76 -10.67 7.61
CA ALA A 322 -24.48 -9.94 7.70
C ALA A 322 -24.33 -8.82 6.65
N ILE A 323 -25.27 -8.65 5.70
CA ILE A 323 -25.12 -7.71 4.58
C ILE A 323 -24.87 -6.28 5.07
N ASP A 324 -25.64 -5.80 6.06
CA ASP A 324 -25.51 -4.44 6.57
C ASP A 324 -24.13 -4.20 7.21
N GLU A 325 -23.63 -5.17 7.98
CA GLU A 325 -22.28 -5.13 8.56
C GLU A 325 -21.20 -5.16 7.48
N ILE A 326 -21.37 -5.99 6.44
CA ILE A 326 -20.44 -6.08 5.32
C ILE A 326 -20.34 -4.74 4.59
N ILE A 327 -21.48 -4.11 4.26
CA ILE A 327 -21.50 -2.79 3.61
C ILE A 327 -20.87 -1.73 4.52
N TYR A 328 -21.16 -1.77 5.82
CA TYR A 328 -20.55 -0.88 6.81
C TYR A 328 -19.03 -1.03 6.89
N CYS A 329 -18.52 -2.27 6.88
CA CYS A 329 -17.08 -2.55 6.89
C CYS A 329 -16.40 -2.13 5.59
N LEU A 330 -17.01 -2.43 4.44
CA LEU A 330 -16.47 -2.12 3.11
C LEU A 330 -16.51 -0.63 2.77
N GLU A 331 -17.50 0.10 3.31
CA GLU A 331 -17.76 1.50 2.97
C GLU A 331 -18.02 1.69 1.46
N SER A 332 -18.58 0.66 0.83
CA SER A 332 -18.86 0.60 -0.61
C SER A 332 -20.19 -0.09 -0.86
N TYR A 333 -20.87 0.34 -1.92
CA TYR A 333 -22.10 -0.24 -2.44
C TYR A 333 -21.87 -1.03 -3.74
N ASP A 334 -20.61 -1.19 -4.17
CA ASP A 334 -20.29 -1.95 -5.38
C ASP A 334 -20.74 -3.41 -5.25
N ILE A 335 -21.53 -3.87 -6.22
CA ILE A 335 -22.22 -5.17 -6.16
C ILE A 335 -21.22 -6.31 -6.12
N LEU A 336 -20.14 -6.23 -6.90
CA LEU A 336 -19.12 -7.29 -6.97
C LEU A 336 -18.33 -7.36 -5.66
N SER A 337 -17.93 -6.21 -5.13
CA SER A 337 -17.22 -6.09 -3.87
C SER A 337 -18.03 -6.63 -2.69
N VAL A 338 -19.31 -6.26 -2.59
CA VAL A 338 -20.22 -6.74 -1.53
C VAL A 338 -20.39 -8.26 -1.62
N ARG A 339 -20.62 -8.82 -2.81
CA ARG A 339 -20.77 -10.26 -3.01
C ARG A 339 -19.52 -11.05 -2.65
N ALA A 340 -18.36 -10.64 -3.14
CA ALA A 340 -17.08 -11.30 -2.87
C ALA A 340 -16.74 -11.25 -1.37
N SER A 341 -17.14 -10.18 -0.68
CA SER A 341 -16.84 -9.99 0.74
C SER A 341 -17.73 -10.78 1.70
N MET A 342 -18.86 -11.34 1.24
CA MET A 342 -19.74 -12.15 2.09
C MET A 342 -19.00 -13.35 2.71
N GLY A 343 -18.29 -14.11 1.87
CA GLY A 343 -17.47 -15.23 2.33
C GLY A 343 -16.29 -14.75 3.18
N ASN A 344 -15.55 -13.76 2.70
CA ASN A 344 -14.37 -13.24 3.40
C ASN A 344 -14.70 -12.68 4.80
N TYR A 345 -15.82 -11.98 4.95
CA TYR A 345 -16.26 -11.44 6.24
C TYR A 345 -16.61 -12.55 7.24
N LEU A 346 -17.44 -13.52 6.82
CA LEU A 346 -17.83 -14.65 7.66
C LEU A 346 -16.62 -15.52 8.04
N LEU A 347 -15.69 -15.71 7.10
CA LEU A 347 -14.46 -16.47 7.32
C LEU A 347 -13.52 -15.74 8.29
N ALA A 348 -13.33 -14.42 8.14
CA ALA A 348 -12.55 -13.61 9.08
C ALA A 348 -13.15 -13.65 10.49
N ARG A 349 -14.49 -13.61 10.61
CA ARG A 349 -15.19 -13.75 11.88
C ARG A 349 -14.97 -15.13 12.51
N TYR A 350 -15.01 -16.19 11.70
CA TYR A 350 -14.69 -17.55 12.16
C TYR A 350 -13.25 -17.65 12.67
N ILE A 351 -12.27 -17.22 11.87
CA ILE A 351 -10.84 -17.25 12.23
C ILE A 351 -10.61 -16.55 13.57
N LYS A 352 -11.17 -15.34 13.74
CA LYS A 352 -11.01 -14.58 14.98
C LYS A 352 -11.62 -15.25 16.21
N ARG A 353 -12.70 -16.02 16.04
CA ARG A 353 -13.46 -16.64 17.15
C ARG A 353 -12.93 -18.02 17.52
N GLU A 354 -12.55 -18.82 16.52
CA GLU A 354 -12.26 -20.25 16.67
C GLU A 354 -10.76 -20.57 16.64
N THR A 355 -9.91 -19.65 16.19
CA THR A 355 -8.46 -19.89 16.08
C THR A 355 -7.64 -18.72 16.62
N ASP A 356 -6.33 -18.95 16.71
CA ASP A 356 -5.31 -17.99 17.13
C ASP A 356 -4.50 -17.42 15.95
N SER A 357 -4.86 -17.76 14.71
CA SER A 357 -4.24 -17.19 13.51
C SER A 357 -4.59 -15.71 13.37
N VAL A 358 -3.58 -14.85 13.27
CA VAL A 358 -3.75 -13.40 13.19
C VAL A 358 -3.26 -12.83 11.87
N VAL A 359 -2.12 -13.33 11.37
CA VAL A 359 -1.58 -12.93 10.07
C VAL A 359 -2.08 -13.90 9.03
N ILE A 360 -2.97 -13.44 8.16
CA ILE A 360 -3.63 -14.28 7.15
C ILE A 360 -3.13 -13.92 5.76
N TYR A 361 -2.53 -14.90 5.09
CA TYR A 361 -2.13 -14.79 3.70
C TYR A 361 -3.31 -15.00 2.75
N SER A 362 -3.26 -14.35 1.60
CA SER A 362 -4.24 -14.50 0.52
C SER A 362 -3.55 -14.45 -0.85
N GLY A 363 -4.24 -14.95 -1.88
CA GLY A 363 -3.80 -14.94 -3.28
C GLY A 363 -4.28 -13.73 -4.10
N GLU A 364 -4.88 -12.72 -3.46
CA GLU A 364 -5.36 -11.49 -4.12
C GLU A 364 -4.26 -10.77 -4.91
N GLY A 365 -4.63 -10.19 -6.05
CA GLY A 365 -3.72 -9.47 -6.94
C GLY A 365 -3.10 -10.31 -8.06
N SER A 366 -3.23 -11.65 -8.00
CA SER A 366 -2.69 -12.55 -9.03
C SER A 366 -3.40 -12.34 -10.38
N ASP A 367 -4.73 -12.37 -10.39
CA ASP A 367 -5.53 -12.21 -11.62
C ASP A 367 -5.30 -10.86 -12.31
N GLU A 368 -5.14 -9.77 -11.55
CA GLU A 368 -4.80 -8.44 -12.07
C GLU A 368 -3.42 -8.43 -12.73
N LEU A 369 -2.43 -9.06 -12.09
CA LEU A 369 -1.05 -9.08 -12.55
C LEU A 369 -0.88 -9.97 -13.78
N THR A 370 -1.52 -11.13 -13.82
CA THR A 370 -1.33 -12.15 -14.86
C THR A 370 -2.44 -12.20 -15.89
N TRP A 371 -3.40 -11.28 -15.83
CA TRP A 371 -4.56 -11.22 -16.71
C TRP A 371 -5.42 -12.50 -16.64
N GLY A 372 -5.63 -13.03 -15.44
CA GLY A 372 -6.26 -14.33 -15.20
C GLY A 372 -7.79 -14.34 -15.39
N TYR A 373 -8.45 -13.18 -15.34
CA TYR A 373 -9.90 -13.08 -15.56
C TYR A 373 -10.32 -13.57 -16.95
N ILE A 374 -11.43 -14.31 -17.02
CA ILE A 374 -11.97 -14.91 -18.25
C ILE A 374 -12.15 -13.87 -19.38
N ASN A 375 -12.49 -12.63 -19.03
CA ASN A 375 -12.69 -11.55 -20.01
C ASN A 375 -11.41 -11.23 -20.81
N PHE A 376 -10.21 -11.47 -20.28
CA PHE A 376 -8.96 -11.29 -21.04
C PHE A 376 -8.81 -12.27 -22.19
N LYS A 377 -9.41 -13.48 -22.09
CA LYS A 377 -9.42 -14.45 -23.21
C LYS A 377 -10.16 -13.90 -24.44
N LYS A 378 -11.11 -12.98 -24.24
CA LYS A 378 -11.92 -12.36 -25.31
C LYS A 378 -11.23 -11.19 -26.00
N LEU A 379 -10.15 -10.64 -25.43
CA LEU A 379 -9.46 -9.48 -26.00
C LEU A 379 -8.55 -9.84 -27.19
N GLY A 380 -8.45 -11.13 -27.56
CA GLY A 380 -7.42 -11.62 -28.46
C GLY A 380 -6.04 -11.52 -27.79
N GLY A 381 -5.09 -12.36 -28.20
CA GLY A 381 -3.71 -12.21 -27.73
C GLY A 381 -3.18 -10.79 -27.95
N PRO A 382 -2.12 -10.37 -27.26
CA PRO A 382 -1.57 -9.02 -27.40
C PRO A 382 -1.41 -8.69 -28.89
N ARG A 383 -2.16 -7.69 -29.38
CA ARG A 383 -1.78 -7.06 -30.65
C ARG A 383 -0.38 -6.50 -30.40
N PRO A 384 0.63 -6.83 -31.22
CA PRO A 384 1.95 -6.24 -31.05
C PRO A 384 1.77 -4.73 -31.02
N VAL A 385 2.01 -4.13 -29.86
CA VAL A 385 2.13 -2.69 -29.74
C VAL A 385 3.33 -2.36 -30.62
N PRO A 386 3.23 -1.49 -31.64
CA PRO A 386 4.40 -1.04 -32.35
C PRO A 386 5.26 -0.30 -31.32
N GLY A 387 6.30 -0.98 -30.84
CA GLY A 387 7.26 -0.35 -29.93
C GLY A 387 7.81 0.91 -30.58
N PRO A 388 8.21 1.93 -29.79
CA PRO A 388 9.02 3.00 -30.34
C PRO A 388 10.23 2.36 -31.00
N ARG A 389 10.47 2.66 -32.28
CA ARG A 389 11.62 2.19 -33.05
C ARG A 389 12.91 2.62 -32.36
N LEU A 390 13.38 1.85 -31.39
CA LEU A 390 14.69 2.02 -30.77
C LEU A 390 15.70 1.13 -31.51
N HIS A 391 15.91 1.41 -32.80
CA HIS A 391 17.09 0.99 -33.53
C HIS A 391 17.50 2.08 -34.51
N ARG A 392 18.42 2.93 -34.07
CA ARG A 392 19.57 3.43 -34.84
C ARG A 392 20.35 4.41 -33.97
N LEU A 393 21.50 3.96 -33.48
CA LEU A 393 22.77 4.70 -33.53
C LEU A 393 23.88 3.82 -32.92
N LEU A 394 24.22 2.74 -33.60
CA LEU A 394 25.60 2.23 -33.63
C LEU A 394 25.83 1.67 -35.04
N PRO A 395 26.89 2.09 -35.75
CA PRO A 395 27.21 1.55 -37.06
C PRO A 395 27.84 0.15 -36.89
N VAL A 396 27.24 -0.85 -37.52
CA VAL A 396 27.87 -2.16 -37.71
C VAL A 396 28.31 -2.23 -39.18
N PRO A 397 29.59 -2.52 -39.49
CA PRO A 397 30.02 -2.77 -40.86
C PRO A 397 29.36 -4.05 -41.39
N GLY A 398 28.86 -4.01 -42.62
CA GLY A 398 28.16 -5.13 -43.26
C GLY A 398 29.05 -6.32 -43.59
N PRO A 399 28.44 -7.51 -43.84
CA PRO A 399 29.16 -8.75 -44.08
C PRO A 399 29.57 -8.87 -45.55
N GLY A 400 30.83 -9.22 -45.79
CA GLY A 400 31.36 -9.54 -47.11
C GLY A 400 32.40 -10.65 -47.04
N ALA A 401 31.93 -11.87 -47.31
CA ALA A 401 32.61 -13.00 -47.94
C ALA A 401 34.11 -13.29 -47.70
N ALA A 402 34.33 -14.48 -47.12
CA ALA A 402 35.18 -15.56 -47.63
C ALA A 402 36.73 -15.43 -47.68
N GLN A 403 37.35 -16.56 -47.28
CA GLN A 403 38.65 -17.12 -47.66
C GLN A 403 39.93 -16.81 -46.85
N ILE A 404 40.41 -17.88 -46.19
CA ILE A 404 41.75 -18.50 -46.29
C ILE A 404 42.98 -17.79 -45.66
N ALA A 405 43.57 -18.52 -44.71
CA ALA A 405 44.99 -18.64 -44.34
C ALA A 405 45.74 -17.52 -43.59
N GLY A 406 46.41 -17.94 -42.51
CA GLY A 406 47.84 -17.64 -42.36
C GLY A 406 48.28 -16.83 -41.13
N ARG A 407 48.85 -17.56 -40.16
CA ARG A 407 50.06 -17.24 -39.36
C ARG A 407 50.15 -15.88 -38.62
N GLY A 408 50.29 -15.98 -37.29
CA GLY A 408 51.50 -15.56 -36.57
C GLY A 408 51.50 -14.16 -35.92
N GLY A 409 51.97 -14.11 -34.66
CA GLY A 409 52.80 -12.98 -34.15
C GLY A 409 52.18 -12.03 -33.12
N GLU A 410 52.55 -12.24 -31.85
CA GLU A 410 53.16 -11.26 -30.90
C GLU A 410 52.53 -9.86 -30.68
N VAL A 411 51.92 -9.64 -29.49
CA VAL A 411 52.40 -8.85 -28.30
C VAL A 411 53.53 -7.81 -28.57
N PRO A 412 53.72 -6.62 -27.88
CA PRO A 412 53.04 -5.90 -26.77
C PRO A 412 52.92 -4.33 -27.00
N PRO A 413 53.24 -3.37 -26.07
CA PRO A 413 52.26 -2.62 -25.28
C PRO A 413 52.50 -1.07 -25.15
N ALA A 414 51.72 -0.44 -24.27
CA ALA A 414 52.07 0.64 -23.32
C ALA A 414 52.20 2.14 -23.76
N GLY A 415 51.78 3.00 -22.82
CA GLY A 415 52.06 4.44 -22.72
C GLY A 415 50.92 5.34 -23.22
N GLY A 416 50.44 6.38 -22.55
CA GLY A 416 50.84 7.07 -21.33
C GLY A 416 50.37 8.54 -21.42
N VAL A 417 50.22 9.19 -20.26
CA VAL A 417 50.49 10.63 -20.01
C VAL A 417 49.39 11.68 -20.35
N GLN A 418 48.83 12.28 -19.27
CA GLN A 418 48.68 13.74 -18.91
C GLN A 418 48.17 14.76 -19.97
N ARG A 419 47.52 15.91 -19.70
CA ARG A 419 47.36 16.81 -18.53
C ARG A 419 46.37 17.95 -18.92
N ASP A 420 45.89 18.66 -17.89
CA ASP A 420 45.60 20.11 -17.79
C ASP A 420 44.49 20.83 -18.61
N GLY A 421 43.54 21.44 -17.87
CA GLY A 421 43.47 22.92 -17.73
C GLY A 421 42.42 23.72 -18.53
N PRO A 422 42.02 24.94 -18.08
CA PRO A 422 40.61 25.37 -18.03
C PRO A 422 40.25 26.75 -18.66
N ALA A 423 39.02 27.24 -18.37
CA ALA A 423 38.47 28.63 -18.47
C ALA A 423 37.72 28.98 -19.80
N ALA A 424 36.72 29.89 -19.92
CA ALA A 424 36.11 30.93 -19.10
C ALA A 424 34.74 31.42 -19.70
N ARG A 425 33.89 32.03 -18.83
CA ARG A 425 32.97 33.22 -18.91
C ARG A 425 32.17 33.68 -20.16
N GLY A 426 30.95 34.22 -19.87
CA GLY A 426 30.28 35.38 -20.52
C GLY A 426 28.74 35.23 -20.70
N HIS A 427 27.86 35.82 -19.86
CA HIS A 427 27.08 37.09 -20.05
C HIS A 427 26.36 37.22 -21.42
N SER A 428 25.09 37.66 -21.62
CA SER A 428 24.06 38.34 -20.81
C SER A 428 22.82 38.70 -21.70
N VAL A 429 21.67 39.03 -21.06
CA VAL A 429 20.62 40.01 -21.45
C VAL A 429 19.43 39.60 -22.37
N ALA A 430 18.21 39.84 -21.84
CA ALA A 430 16.89 39.94 -22.49
C ALA A 430 16.55 41.44 -22.79
N PRO A 431 15.47 41.88 -23.50
CA PRO A 431 14.10 41.80 -22.96
C PRO A 431 12.89 41.88 -23.96
N GLU A 432 11.70 41.63 -23.39
CA GLU A 432 10.36 42.26 -23.59
C GLU A 432 9.60 42.34 -24.94
N GLY A 433 8.29 42.06 -24.84
CA GLY A 433 7.24 42.48 -25.79
C GLY A 433 5.83 41.94 -25.46
N ARG A 434 4.97 42.77 -24.82
CA ARG A 434 3.52 42.58 -24.63
C ARG A 434 2.74 42.80 -25.95
N VAL A 435 1.50 42.27 -26.06
CA VAL A 435 0.23 43.03 -26.26
C VAL A 435 -1.00 42.10 -26.50
N GLN A 436 -1.99 42.28 -25.62
CA GLN A 436 -3.48 42.28 -25.69
C GLN A 436 -4.36 41.34 -26.56
N ARG A 437 -5.28 40.68 -25.82
CA ARG A 437 -6.77 40.64 -25.88
C ARG A 437 -7.50 40.47 -27.23
N ARG A 438 -8.45 39.51 -27.23
CA ARG A 438 -9.87 39.74 -27.59
C ARG A 438 -10.78 38.67 -26.96
N ASP A 439 -11.78 39.16 -26.22
CA ASP A 439 -12.97 38.44 -25.77
C ASP A 439 -13.93 38.20 -26.94
N VAL A 440 -14.61 37.05 -26.96
CA VAL A 440 -15.98 36.93 -27.51
C VAL A 440 -16.79 36.00 -26.60
N SER A 441 -17.85 36.58 -26.04
CA SER A 441 -18.95 35.98 -25.30
C SER A 441 -19.82 35.05 -26.18
N SER A 442 -20.42 34.00 -25.60
CA SER A 442 -21.86 33.99 -25.25
C SER A 442 -22.49 32.58 -25.17
N ARG A 443 -23.23 32.37 -24.07
CA ARG A 443 -24.53 31.68 -23.90
C ARG A 443 -24.69 30.20 -24.30
N GLN A 444 -25.05 29.39 -23.28
CA GLN A 444 -26.32 28.61 -23.15
C GLN A 444 -26.19 27.67 -21.91
N SER A 445 -26.81 28.00 -20.78
CA SER A 445 -28.15 27.58 -20.30
C SER A 445 -28.25 26.15 -19.74
N ALA A 446 -28.19 26.10 -18.42
CA ALA A 446 -28.86 25.24 -17.44
C ALA A 446 -29.85 24.13 -17.90
N THR A 447 -29.53 22.90 -17.48
CA THR A 447 -30.32 21.94 -16.66
C THR A 447 -31.85 21.97 -16.66
N SER A 448 -32.46 20.81 -16.91
CA SER A 448 -33.52 20.23 -16.05
C SER A 448 -33.90 18.80 -16.50
N VAL A 449 -33.62 17.77 -15.68
CA VAL A 449 -34.49 16.57 -15.57
C VAL A 449 -34.33 16.00 -14.16
N ASP A 450 -35.40 16.09 -13.37
CA ASP A 450 -35.59 15.38 -12.10
C ASP A 450 -36.04 13.92 -12.37
N PRO A 451 -35.70 12.95 -11.49
CA PRO A 451 -36.02 11.55 -11.67
C PRO A 451 -37.41 11.20 -11.09
N GLY A 452 -38.28 10.66 -11.93
CA GLY A 452 -39.55 10.06 -11.53
C GLY A 452 -39.37 8.63 -11.02
N PHE A 453 -39.86 8.39 -9.80
CA PHE A 453 -40.25 7.10 -9.25
C PHE A 453 -41.04 6.25 -10.27
N CYS A 454 -40.68 4.98 -10.44
CA CYS A 454 -41.66 3.91 -10.64
C CYS A 454 -41.07 2.55 -10.24
N ALA A 455 -41.73 1.92 -9.28
CA ALA A 455 -41.57 0.52 -8.92
C ALA A 455 -42.37 -0.35 -9.89
N GLU A 456 -41.82 -1.51 -10.28
CA GLU A 456 -42.53 -2.77 -10.61
C GLU A 456 -41.46 -3.81 -11.03
N GLN A 457 -41.25 -4.86 -10.24
CA GLN A 457 -41.81 -6.21 -10.45
C GLN A 457 -41.55 -6.82 -11.84
N GLY A 458 -40.86 -7.96 -11.88
CA GLY A 458 -40.81 -8.81 -13.07
C GLY A 458 -39.75 -9.90 -13.02
N TYR A 459 -40.14 -11.06 -12.49
CA TYR A 459 -39.46 -12.34 -12.68
C TYR A 459 -39.16 -12.63 -14.16
N ARG A 460 -37.92 -13.02 -14.47
CA ARG A 460 -37.57 -14.25 -15.20
C ARG A 460 -36.06 -14.47 -15.22
#